data_AF-A0A2E6PU52-F1
#
_entry.id   AF-A0A2E6PU52-F1
#
_cell.length_a   1.000
_cell.length_b   1.000
_cell.length_c   1.000
_cell.angle_alpha   90.00
_cell.angle_beta   90.00
_cell.angle_gamma   90.00
#
_symmetry.space_group_name_H-M   'P 1'
#
loop_
_entity.id
_entity.type
_entity.pdbx_description
1 polymer ?
#
loop_
_entity_poly.entity_id
_entity_poly.type
_entity_poly.pdbx_seq_one_letter_code
_entity_poly.pdbx_strand_id
1 'polypeptide(L)'
;MVSDEVKYGKNDKRIVFTDTDHRHAQLLIRLRTDGMKQSQFFRSLITGYIDQDERIVSFFDSIKEQSLERKAKSNKLRRKGKETMSSTGFSNDQIENIFDMIAEEHPDL
;
A
#
# COMPACT_ATOMS: atom_id res chain seq x y z
N MET A 1 -29.61 19.81 4.71
CA MET A 1 -28.24 19.38 4.97
C MET A 1 -27.82 18.54 3.78
N VAL A 2 -26.91 19.05 2.96
CA VAL A 2 -26.36 18.27 1.84
C VAL A 2 -25.41 17.26 2.49
N SER A 3 -25.72 15.98 2.40
CA SER A 3 -24.74 14.93 2.70
C SER A 3 -23.60 15.13 1.72
N ASP A 4 -22.45 15.60 2.20
CA ASP A 4 -21.22 15.53 1.40
C ASP A 4 -20.96 14.05 1.11
N GLU A 5 -21.29 13.63 -0.11
CA GLU A 5 -20.97 12.31 -0.63
C GLU A 5 -19.47 12.09 -0.43
N VAL A 6 -19.10 11.20 0.50
CA VAL A 6 -17.70 10.83 0.74
C VAL A 6 -17.23 10.08 -0.51
N LYS A 7 -16.60 10.82 -1.44
CA LYS A 7 -16.02 10.24 -2.64
C LYS A 7 -14.72 9.52 -2.29
N TYR A 8 -14.84 8.31 -1.74
CA TYR A 8 -13.72 7.41 -1.49
C TYR A 8 -12.85 7.26 -2.75
N GLY A 9 -11.53 7.25 -2.58
CA GLY A 9 -10.57 7.14 -3.68
C GLY A 9 -10.44 8.36 -4.61
N LYS A 10 -11.27 9.41 -4.49
CA LYS A 10 -11.28 10.56 -5.43
C LYS A 10 -10.69 11.86 -4.86
N ASN A 11 -10.38 11.89 -3.58
CA ASN A 11 -9.86 13.08 -2.90
C ASN A 11 -8.34 12.99 -2.67
N ASP A 12 -7.62 14.09 -2.92
CA ASP A 12 -6.20 14.20 -2.57
C ASP A 12 -6.01 14.17 -1.06
N LYS A 13 -5.24 13.20 -0.56
CA LYS A 13 -4.83 13.12 0.85
C LYS A 13 -3.37 13.50 1.00
N ARG A 14 -3.08 14.42 1.93
CA ARG A 14 -1.69 14.77 2.29
C ARG A 14 -1.13 13.75 3.28
N ILE A 15 0.01 13.14 2.93
CA ILE A 15 0.78 12.24 3.80
C ILE A 15 2.10 12.94 4.17
N VAL A 16 2.38 13.12 5.46
CA VAL A 16 3.59 13.79 5.98
C VAL A 16 4.21 12.93 7.06
N PHE A 17 5.54 12.82 7.05
CA PHE A 17 6.34 12.22 8.10
C PHE A 17 7.64 12.99 8.26
N THR A 18 8.31 12.83 9.40
CA THR A 18 9.59 13.47 9.70
C THR A 18 10.74 12.47 9.59
N ASP A 19 11.90 12.95 9.17
CA ASP A 19 13.17 12.21 9.13
C ASP A 19 14.32 13.21 9.37
N THR A 20 15.55 12.73 9.53
CA THR A 20 16.72 13.61 9.72
C THR A 20 17.08 14.34 8.42
N ASP A 21 17.64 15.53 8.56
CA ASP A 21 18.17 16.33 7.45
C ASP A 21 19.22 15.55 6.63
N HIS A 22 20.09 14.80 7.31
CA HIS A 22 21.10 13.97 6.69
C HIS A 22 20.50 12.89 5.79
N ARG A 23 19.50 12.15 6.27
CA ARG A 23 18.83 11.09 5.50
C ARG A 23 18.05 11.66 4.33
N HIS A 24 17.40 12.81 4.53
CA HIS A 24 16.72 13.51 3.45
C HIS A 24 17.71 13.94 2.34
N ALA A 25 18.88 14.48 2.69
CA ALA A 25 19.91 14.84 1.74
C ALA A 25 20.44 13.62 0.95
N GLN A 26 20.72 12.51 1.64
CA GLN A 26 21.13 11.26 1.00
C GLN A 26 20.08 10.74 0.00
N LEU A 27 18.81 10.76 0.38
CA LEU A 27 17.70 10.37 -0.49
C LEU A 27 17.66 11.25 -1.75
N LEU A 28 17.74 12.58 -1.60
CA LEU A 28 17.69 13.51 -2.73
C LEU A 28 18.87 13.29 -3.71
N ILE A 29 20.08 13.05 -3.19
CA ILE A 29 21.24 12.74 -4.03
C ILE A 29 20.98 11.46 -4.83
N ARG A 30 20.54 10.39 -4.16
CA ARG A 30 20.30 9.11 -4.83
C ARG A 30 19.24 9.21 -5.91
N LEU A 31 18.12 9.84 -5.58
CA LEU A 31 17.01 10.04 -6.53
C LEU A 31 17.43 10.86 -7.75
N ARG A 32 18.27 11.90 -7.57
CA ARG A 32 18.79 12.67 -8.69
C ARG A 32 19.70 11.84 -9.59
N THR A 33 20.58 11.02 -9.02
CA THR A 33 21.43 10.09 -9.78
C THR A 33 20.60 9.14 -10.62
N ASP A 34 19.47 8.67 -10.08
CA ASP A 34 18.55 7.75 -10.74
C ASP A 34 17.49 8.47 -11.62
N GLY A 35 17.56 9.80 -11.76
CA GLY A 35 16.62 10.59 -12.58
C GLY A 35 15.18 10.63 -12.06
N MET A 36 14.97 10.36 -10.77
CA MET A 36 13.65 10.14 -10.16
C MET A 36 13.25 11.31 -9.25
N LYS A 37 11.96 11.69 -9.27
CA LYS A 37 11.41 12.67 -8.32
C LYS A 37 11.02 12.00 -7.01
N GLN A 38 11.16 12.70 -5.89
CA GLN A 38 10.79 12.19 -4.55
C GLN A 38 9.32 11.76 -4.47
N SER A 39 8.40 12.53 -5.05
CA SER A 39 6.99 12.17 -5.08
C SER A 39 6.71 10.93 -5.94
N GLN A 40 7.48 10.71 -7.02
CA GLN A 40 7.38 9.50 -7.83
C GLN A 40 7.88 8.29 -7.04
N PHE A 41 9.02 8.41 -6.36
CA PHE A 41 9.58 7.36 -5.51
C PHE A 41 8.57 6.87 -4.45
N PHE A 42 7.98 7.78 -3.68
CA PHE A 42 7.02 7.38 -2.64
C PHE A 42 5.74 6.81 -3.22
N ARG A 43 5.18 7.38 -4.30
CA ARG A 43 4.00 6.81 -4.96
C ARG A 43 4.28 5.40 -5.48
N SER A 44 5.42 5.17 -6.14
CA SER A 44 5.80 3.86 -6.64
C SER A 44 5.95 2.82 -5.52
N LEU A 45 6.51 3.20 -4.37
CA LEU A 45 6.59 2.31 -3.20
C LEU A 45 5.22 2.00 -2.60
N ILE A 46 4.33 3.00 -2.49
CA ILE A 46 2.97 2.82 -1.99
C ILE A 46 2.19 1.88 -2.92
N THR A 47 2.19 2.16 -4.23
CA THR A 47 1.54 1.32 -5.25
C THR A 47 2.08 -0.11 -5.18
N GLY A 48 3.40 -0.29 -5.24
CA GLY A 48 3.98 -1.64 -5.20
C GLY A 48 3.74 -2.37 -3.88
N TYR A 49 3.56 -1.66 -2.76
CA TYR A 49 3.17 -2.27 -1.49
C TYR A 49 1.69 -2.73 -1.50
N ILE A 50 0.78 -1.89 -1.99
CA ILE A 50 -0.66 -2.18 -2.11
C ILE A 50 -0.85 -3.38 -3.05
N ASP A 51 -0.18 -3.35 -4.20
CA ASP A 51 -0.26 -4.38 -5.25
C ASP A 51 0.45 -5.70 -4.88
N GLN A 52 1.02 -5.79 -3.68
CA GLN A 52 1.76 -6.95 -3.19
C GLN A 52 2.96 -7.34 -4.08
N ASP A 53 3.70 -6.36 -4.62
CA ASP A 53 4.96 -6.63 -5.34
C ASP A 53 5.93 -7.38 -4.42
N GLU A 54 6.32 -8.58 -4.83
CA GLU A 54 7.07 -9.51 -3.98
C GLU A 54 8.41 -8.95 -3.53
N ARG A 55 9.06 -8.10 -4.33
CA ARG A 55 10.35 -7.49 -3.99
C ARG A 55 10.20 -6.50 -2.84
N ILE A 56 9.16 -5.66 -2.93
CA ILE A 56 8.85 -4.64 -1.93
C ILE A 56 8.37 -5.31 -0.64
N VAL A 57 7.45 -6.26 -0.76
CA VAL A 57 6.91 -7.01 0.36
C VAL A 57 8.02 -7.77 1.09
N SER A 58 8.90 -8.46 0.36
CA SER A 58 10.03 -9.19 0.95
C SER A 58 11.01 -8.25 1.65
N PHE A 59 11.27 -7.07 1.09
CA PHE A 59 12.09 -6.04 1.74
C PHE A 59 11.48 -5.63 3.09
N PHE A 60 10.19 -5.31 3.14
CA PHE A 60 9.54 -4.95 4.41
C PHE A 60 9.45 -6.11 5.41
N ASP A 61 9.26 -7.34 4.94
CA ASP A 61 9.29 -8.55 5.78
C ASP A 61 10.70 -8.87 6.33
N SER A 62 11.75 -8.22 5.82
CA SER A 62 13.10 -8.28 6.39
C SER A 62 13.32 -7.25 7.50
N ILE A 63 12.56 -6.14 7.48
CA ILE A 63 12.67 -5.05 8.45
C ILE A 63 11.76 -5.30 9.66
N LYS A 64 10.60 -5.95 9.46
CA LYS A 64 9.69 -6.29 10.54
C LYS A 64 10.34 -7.32 11.47
N GLU A 65 10.56 -6.96 12.72
CA GLU A 65 10.86 -7.94 13.78
C GLU A 65 9.63 -8.82 13.98
N GLN A 66 9.63 -9.98 13.33
CA GLN A 66 8.57 -10.98 13.46
C GLN A 66 9.22 -12.35 13.67
N SER A 67 8.61 -13.16 14.53
CA SER A 67 9.03 -14.54 14.69
C SER A 67 8.92 -15.30 13.36
N LEU A 68 9.78 -16.28 13.16
CA LEU A 68 9.78 -17.14 11.97
C LEU A 68 8.38 -17.73 11.70
N GLU A 69 7.66 -18.08 12.77
CA GLU A 69 6.28 -18.57 12.73
C GLU A 69 5.30 -17.53 12.16
N ARG A 70 5.40 -16.27 12.60
CA ARG A 70 4.56 -15.17 12.08
C ARG A 70 4.85 -14.92 10.60
N LYS A 71 6.12 -14.99 10.20
CA LYS A 71 6.54 -14.88 8.79
C LYS A 71 5.97 -16.01 7.94
N ALA A 72 6.09 -17.26 8.40
CA ALA A 72 5.53 -18.43 7.73
C ALA A 72 3.99 -18.35 7.61
N LYS A 73 3.32 -17.92 8.68
CA LYS A 73 1.86 -17.70 8.68
C LYS A 73 1.45 -16.61 7.70
N SER A 74 2.15 -15.47 7.69
CA SER A 74 1.92 -14.37 6.74
C SER A 74 2.03 -14.85 5.29
N ASN A 75 3.12 -15.56 4.95
CA ASN A 75 3.32 -16.12 3.61
C ASN A 75 2.22 -17.12 3.22
N LYS A 76 1.81 -18.00 4.14
CA LYS A 76 0.72 -18.95 3.91
C LYS A 76 -0.61 -18.24 3.66
N LEU A 77 -0.93 -17.20 4.44
CA LEU A 77 -2.14 -16.39 4.25
C LEU A 77 -2.12 -15.64 2.92
N ARG A 78 -0.99 -15.03 2.53
CA ARG A 78 -0.86 -14.38 1.21
C ARG A 78 -1.08 -15.36 0.07
N ARG A 79 -0.47 -16.56 0.14
CA ARG A 79 -0.67 -17.58 -0.89
C ARG A 79 -2.13 -18.02 -0.98
N LYS A 80 -2.75 -18.31 0.16
CA LYS A 80 -4.19 -18.65 0.24
C LYS A 80 -5.06 -17.52 -0.28
N GLY A 81 -4.70 -16.26 -0.01
CA GLY A 81 -5.38 -15.07 -0.52
C GLY A 81 -5.33 -15.00 -2.05
N LYS A 82 -4.16 -15.19 -2.66
CA LYS A 82 -4.00 -15.28 -4.13
C LYS A 82 -4.85 -16.40 -4.73
N GLU A 83 -4.80 -17.60 -4.14
CA GLU A 83 -5.61 -18.76 -4.55
C GLU A 83 -7.13 -18.49 -4.41
N THR A 84 -7.54 -17.83 -3.32
CA THR A 84 -8.95 -17.49 -3.07
C THR A 84 -9.44 -16.44 -4.06
N MET A 85 -8.67 -15.37 -4.28
CA MET A 85 -8.97 -14.35 -5.29
C MET A 85 -9.13 -14.95 -6.70
N SER A 86 -8.31 -15.95 -7.05
CA SER A 86 -8.46 -16.65 -8.34
C SER A 86 -9.70 -17.54 -8.43
N SER A 87 -10.27 -17.97 -7.30
CA SER A 87 -11.37 -18.94 -7.24
C SER A 87 -12.73 -18.33 -6.91
N THR A 88 -12.79 -17.06 -6.47
CA THR A 88 -14.05 -16.38 -6.12
C THR A 88 -14.87 -15.94 -7.33
N GLY A 89 -14.27 -15.88 -8.53
CA GLY A 89 -14.97 -15.51 -9.77
C GLY A 89 -15.43 -14.06 -9.84
N PHE A 90 -15.09 -13.22 -8.85
CA PHE A 90 -15.36 -11.79 -8.89
C PHE A 90 -14.42 -11.10 -9.88
N SER A 91 -14.98 -10.17 -10.65
CA SER A 91 -14.18 -9.20 -11.40
C SER A 91 -13.55 -8.17 -10.46
N ASN A 92 -12.45 -7.56 -10.89
CA ASN A 92 -11.82 -6.46 -10.13
C ASN A 92 -12.82 -5.34 -9.83
N ASP A 93 -13.72 -5.03 -10.77
CA ASP A 93 -14.75 -4.02 -10.58
C ASP A 93 -15.72 -4.37 -9.44
N GLN A 94 -16.09 -5.65 -9.29
CA GLN A 94 -16.95 -6.09 -8.18
C GLN A 94 -16.22 -6.00 -6.84
N ILE A 95 -14.92 -6.24 -6.83
CA ILE A 95 -14.10 -6.12 -5.63
C ILE A 95 -14.00 -4.66 -5.19
N GLU A 96 -13.74 -3.74 -6.13
CA GLU A 96 -13.71 -2.29 -5.84
C GLU A 96 -15.06 -1.80 -5.29
N ASN A 97 -16.18 -2.23 -5.88
CA ASN A 97 -17.52 -1.88 -5.37
C ASN A 97 -17.76 -2.37 -3.92
N ILE A 98 -17.17 -3.51 -3.53
CA ILE A 98 -17.25 -4.00 -2.14
C ILE A 98 -16.41 -3.11 -1.22
N PHE A 99 -15.22 -2.70 -1.64
CA PHE A 99 -14.39 -1.79 -0.84
C PHE A 99 -15.01 -0.40 -0.70
N ASP A 100 -15.64 0.13 -1.75
CA ASP A 100 -16.38 1.39 -1.70
C ASP A 100 -17.51 1.33 -0.64
N MET A 101 -18.26 0.23 -0.59
CA MET A 101 -19.33 0.02 0.39
C MET A 101 -18.80 -0.06 1.83
N ILE A 102 -17.69 -0.78 2.04
CA ILE A 102 -17.04 -0.87 3.36
C ILE A 102 -16.52 0.50 3.81
N ALA A 103 -15.95 1.28 2.90
CA ALA A 103 -15.46 2.63 3.20
C ALA A 103 -16.59 3.61 3.55
N GLU A 104 -17.78 3.45 2.94
CA GLU A 104 -18.98 4.22 3.30
C GLU A 104 -19.46 3.89 4.72
N GLU A 105 -19.46 2.62 5.11
CA GLU A 105 -19.83 2.20 6.47
C GLU A 105 -18.77 2.54 7.54
N HIS A 106 -17.51 2.68 7.13
CA HIS A 106 -16.37 2.94 8.01
C HIS A 106 -15.48 4.10 7.50
N PRO A 107 -15.96 5.35 7.55
CA PRO A 107 -15.27 6.51 6.97
C PRO A 107 -13.94 6.90 7.67
N ASP A 108 -13.66 6.33 8.84
CA ASP A 108 -12.46 6.60 9.64
C ASP A 108 -11.30 5.61 9.38
N LEU A 109 -11.51 4.57 8.56
CA LEU A 109 -10.47 3.62 8.10
C LEU A 109 -9.58 4.23 7.02
#